data_AF-A0A285TM36-F1
#
_entry.id   AF-A0A285TM36-F1
#
_cell.length_a   1.000
_cell.length_b   1.000
_cell.length_c   1.000
_cell.angle_alpha   90.00
_cell.angle_beta   90.00
_cell.angle_gamma   90.00
#
_symmetry.space_group_name_H-M   'P 1'
#
loop_
_entity.id
_entity.type
_entity.pdbx_description
1 polymer ?
#
loop_
_entity_poly.entity_id
_entity_poly.type
_entity_poly.pdbx_seq_one_letter_code
_entity_poly.pdbx_strand_id
1 'polypeptide(L)' 'MDLSGLFDWIKEQAMYILFIGVIIGALVLGFKRAWIQLVGLIIGFGIIGIFIANPNVITDIAEWLGDLTNIGG' A
#
# COMPACT_ATOMS: atom_id res chain seq x y z
N MET A 1 -9.84 5.37 25.55
CA MET A 1 -8.86 5.20 24.47
C MET A 1 -8.34 6.58 24.15
N ASP A 2 -7.02 6.78 24.21
CA ASP A 2 -6.37 7.99 23.72
C ASP A 2 -6.45 8.03 22.18
N LEU A 3 -6.33 9.21 21.57
CA LEU A 3 -6.23 9.38 20.11
C LEU A 3 -5.13 8.50 19.52
N SER A 4 -4.00 8.36 20.22
CA SER A 4 -2.92 7.47 19.78
C SER A 4 -3.39 6.01 19.70
N GLY A 5 -4.06 5.52 20.74
CA GLY A 5 -4.57 4.15 20.78
C GLY A 5 -5.71 3.89 19.78
N LEU A 6 -6.52 4.91 19.44
CA LEU A 6 -7.51 4.81 18.38
C LEU A 6 -6.83 4.70 17.00
N PHE A 7 -5.78 5.49 16.77
CA PHE A 7 -5.03 5.49 15.52
C PHE A 7 -4.30 4.16 15.29
N ASP A 8 -3.66 3.62 16.32
CA ASP A 8 -3.00 2.31 16.25
C ASP A 8 -4.00 1.20 15.94
N TRP A 9 -5.18 1.23 16.58
CA TRP A 9 -6.24 0.27 16.29
C TRP A 9 -6.74 0.38 14.84
N ILE A 10 -6.98 1.59 14.34
CA ILE A 10 -7.40 1.82 12.94
C ILE A 10 -6.33 1.30 11.97
N LYS A 11 -5.06 1.57 12.25
CA LYS A 11 -3.94 1.08 11.44
C LYS A 11 -3.90 -0.44 11.38
N GLU A 12 -4.13 -1.11 12.52
CA GLU A 12 -4.20 -2.56 12.59
C GLU A 12 -5.37 -3.12 11.76
N GLN A 13 -6.58 -2.55 11.93
CA GLN A 13 -7.76 -2.95 11.14
C GLN A 13 -7.56 -2.71 9.64
N ALA A 14 -6.96 -1.58 9.26
CA ALA A 14 -6.67 -1.27 7.87
C ALA A 14 -5.71 -2.29 7.24
N MET A 15 -4.69 -2.76 7.97
CA MET A 15 -3.82 -3.84 7.50
C MET A 15 -4.59 -5.16 7.30
N TYR A 16 -5.45 -5.55 8.24
CA TYR A 16 -6.25 -6.77 8.07
C TYR A 16 -7.16 -6.71 6.84
N ILE A 17 -7.86 -5.59 6.64
CA ILE A 17 -8.71 -5.39 5.46
C ILE A 17 -7.90 -5.47 4.17
N LEU A 18 -6.70 -4.89 4.17
CA LEU A 18 -5.80 -4.91 3.02
C LEU A 18 -5.39 -6.36 2.67
N PHE A 19 -4.97 -7.15 3.67
CA PHE A 19 -4.61 -8.56 3.46
C PHE A 19 -5.79 -9.40 2.98
N ILE A 20 -6.97 -9.23 3.57
CA ILE A 20 -8.19 -9.92 3.14
C ILE A 20 -8.52 -9.55 1.69
N GLY A 21 -8.43 -8.27 1.34
CA GLY A 21 -8.65 -7.79 -0.03
C GLY A 21 -7.67 -8.41 -1.03
N VAL A 22 -6.38 -8.50 -0.68
CA VAL A 22 -5.36 -9.14 -1.53
C VAL A 22 -5.69 -10.62 -1.76
N ILE A 23 -6.00 -11.35 -0.69
CA ILE A 23 -6.29 -12.79 -0.78
C ILE A 23 -7.53 -13.03 -1.65
N ILE A 24 -8.64 -12.34 -1.38
CA ILE A 24 -9.88 -12.51 -2.15
C ILE A 24 -9.66 -12.12 -3.61
N GLY A 25 -9.00 -10.98 -3.86
CA GLY A 25 -8.72 -10.52 -5.22
C GLY A 25 -7.80 -11.47 -5.97
N ALA A 26 -6.76 -12.01 -5.33
CA ALA A 26 -5.87 -13.00 -5.92
C ALA A 26 -6.60 -14.30 -6.25
N LEU A 27 -7.51 -14.78 -5.38
CA LEU A 27 -8.34 -15.96 -5.66
C LEU A 27 -9.25 -15.74 -6.87
N VAL A 28 -9.93 -14.59 -6.94
CA VAL A 28 -10.84 -14.26 -8.05
C VAL A 28 -10.08 -14.10 -9.38
N LEU A 29 -8.98 -13.34 -9.37
CA LEU A 29 -8.18 -13.11 -10.57
C LEU A 29 -7.42 -14.35 -11.01
N GLY A 30 -6.96 -15.17 -10.06
CA GLY A 30 -6.35 -16.47 -10.32
C GLY A 30 -7.34 -17.44 -10.97
N PHE A 31 -8.59 -17.51 -10.49
CA PHE A 31 -9.64 -18.31 -11.11
C PHE A 31 -9.94 -17.84 -12.55
N LYS A 32 -9.97 -16.52 -12.77
CA LYS A 32 -10.15 -15.93 -14.11
C LYS A 32 -8.90 -16.01 -15.00
N ARG A 33 -7.78 -16.53 -14.49
CA ARG A 33 -6.46 -16.54 -15.15
C ARG A 33 -6.02 -15.15 -15.63
N ALA A 34 -6.44 -14.11 -14.95
CA ALA A 34 -6.15 -12.72 -15.29
C ALA A 34 -4.82 -12.28 -14.67
N TRP A 35 -3.72 -12.90 -15.11
CA TRP A 35 -2.40 -12.76 -14.49
C TRP A 35 -1.88 -11.32 -14.46
N ILE A 36 -2.15 -10.54 -15.50
CA ILE A 36 -1.73 -9.12 -15.57
C ILE A 36 -2.42 -8.31 -14.46
N GLN A 37 -3.73 -8.54 -14.27
CA GLN A 37 -4.50 -7.87 -13.22
C GLN A 37 -4.06 -8.34 -11.82
N LEU A 38 -3.63 -9.60 -11.69
CA LEU A 38 -3.11 -10.15 -10.44
C LEU A 38 -1.78 -9.48 -10.04
N VAL A 39 -0.89 -9.24 -11.01
CA VAL A 39 0.33 -8.45 -10.78
C VAL A 39 -0.03 -7.01 -10.39
N GLY A 40 -0.97 -6.38 -11.09
CA GLY A 40 -1.46 -5.04 -10.75
C GLY A 40 -2.06 -4.96 -9.34
N LEU A 41 -2.79 -5.99 -8.92
CA LEU A 41 -3.35 -6.10 -7.57
C LEU A 41 -2.26 -6.21 -6.52
N ILE A 42 -1.24 -7.05 -6.72
CA ILE A 42 -0.12 -7.20 -5.79
C ILE A 42 0.65 -5.88 -5.66
N ILE A 43 0.94 -5.21 -6.77
CA ILE A 43 1.64 -3.92 -6.77
C ILE A 43 0.79 -2.84 -6.08
N GLY A 44 -0.47 -2.71 -6.48
CA GLY A 44 -1.38 -1.69 -5.95
C GLY A 44 -1.59 -1.83 -4.44
N PHE A 45 -1.96 -3.04 -3.97
CA PHE A 45 -2.11 -3.29 -2.54
C PHE A 45 -0.78 -3.28 -1.79
N GLY A 46 0.33 -3.67 -2.43
CA GLY A 46 1.67 -3.56 -1.87
C GLY A 46 2.05 -2.11 -1.56
N ILE A 47 1.77 -1.18 -2.47
CA ILE A 47 1.95 0.26 -2.23
C ILE A 47 1.08 0.71 -1.06
N ILE A 48 -0.21 0.40 -1.06
CA ILE A 48 -1.11 0.79 0.05
C ILE A 48 -0.61 0.23 1.39
N GLY A 49 -0.09 -1.01 1.41
CA GLY A 49 0.46 -1.64 2.61
C GLY A 49 1.71 -0.93 3.13
N ILE A 50 2.62 -0.53 2.23
CA ILE A 50 3.81 0.26 2.59
C ILE A 50 3.41 1.59 3.22
N PHE A 51 2.39 2.27 2.67
CA PHE A 51 1.88 3.53 3.21
C PHE A 51 1.28 3.37 4.61
N ILE A 52 0.51 2.31 4.85
CA ILE A 52 -0.07 2.04 6.17
C ILE A 52 1.04 1.70 7.18
N ALA A 53 2.02 0.88 6.78
CA ALA A 53 3.13 0.48 7.63
C ALA A 53 4.05 1.66 7.98
N ASN A 54 4.41 2.46 6.99
CA ASN A 54 5.33 3.58 7.10
C ASN A 54 4.72 4.84 6.42
N PRO A 55 3.99 5.68 7.18
CA PRO A 55 3.35 6.87 6.61
C PRO A 55 4.34 7.91 6.07
N ASN A 56 5.59 7.88 6.54
CA ASN A 56 6.66 8.80 6.10
C ASN A 56 7.15 8.51 4.67
N VAL A 57 6.77 7.38 4.07
CA VAL A 57 7.16 7.01 2.69
C VAL A 57 6.68 8.04 1.67
N ILE A 58 5.61 8.78 1.94
CA ILE A 58 5.18 9.91 1.09
C ILE A 58 6.28 10.96 1.00
N THR A 59 6.86 11.31 2.15
CA THR A 59 7.93 12.29 2.24
C THR A 59 9.18 11.78 1.52
N ASP A 60 9.53 10.51 1.72
CA ASP A 60 10.70 9.89 1.08
C ASP A 60 10.56 9.84 -0.46
N ILE A 61 9.36 9.53 -0.97
CA ILE A 61 9.07 9.56 -2.42
C ILE A 61 9.09 11.00 -2.94
N ALA A 62 8.57 11.96 -2.18
CA ALA A 62 8.59 13.37 -2.56
C ALA A 62 10.02 13.93 -2.59
N GLU A 63 10.86 13.56 -1.63
CA GLU A 63 12.29 13.89 -1.62
C GLU A 63 13.01 13.24 -2.81
N TRP A 64 12.77 11.95 -3.08
CA TRP A 64 13.35 11.27 -4.25
C TRP A 64 12.93 11.90 -5.58
N LEU A 65 11.66 12.26 -5.75
CA LEU A 65 11.18 12.97 -6.93
C LEU A 65 11.79 14.38 -7.03
N GLY A 66 11.92 15.08 -5.89
CA GLY A 66 12.59 16.37 -5.79
C GLY A 66 14.05 16.28 -6.27
N ASP A 67 14.78 15.28 -5.79
CA ASP A 67 16.17 15.02 -6.17
C ASP A 67 16.31 14.66 -7.64
N LEU A 68 15.39 13.85 -8.21
CA LEU A 68 15.36 13.55 -9.65
C LEU A 68 15.08 14.79 -10.51
N THR A 69 14.24 15.70 -10.03
CA THR A 69 13.97 16.98 -10.72
C THR A 69 15.09 18.00 -10.55
N ASN A 70 15.97 17.83 -9.55
CA ASN A 70 17.17 18.65 -9.34
C ASN A 70 18.39 18.17 -10.14
N ILE A 71 18.30 17.09 -10.92
CA ILE A 71 19.36 16.62 -11.85
C ILE A 71 19.46 17.51 -13.11
N GLY A 72 18.95 18.74 -13.04
CA GLY A 72 19.03 19.77 -14.08
C GLY A 72 19.65 21.10 -13.61
N GLY A 73 20.24 21.15 -12.41
CA GLY A 73 20.97 22.29 -11.86
C GLY A 73 22.48 22.06 -11.81
#